data_AF-A0A2E3HPX8-F1
#
_entry.id   AF-A0A2E3HPX8-F1
#
_cell.length_a   1.000
_cell.length_b   1.000
_cell.length_c   1.000
_cell.angle_alpha   90.00
_cell.angle_beta   90.00
_cell.angle_gamma   90.00
#
_symmetry.space_group_name_H-M   'P 1'
#
loop_
_entity.id
_entity.type
_entity.pdbx_description
1 polymer ?
#
loop_
_entity_poly.entity_id
_entity_poly.type
_entity_poly.pdbx_seq_one_letter_code
_entity_poly.pdbx_strand_id
1 'polypeptide(L)'
;MGSYAHFSTSSGPKGIYYTVSDSTIKENIADTTYNATSVIKNLRFVDFDYKEDSGFDNTTRETCGVIAQEIEVLDDGFTFKPKDPITEEEGISHIIPLKFITVSAKAIQELITKVETLETKVAALEAG
;
A
#
# COMPACT_ATOMS: atom_id res chain seq x y z
N MET A 1 -10.89 -24.12 -24.90
CA MET A 1 -10.46 -22.93 -25.67
C MET A 1 -10.29 -21.80 -24.67
N GLY A 2 -9.04 -21.41 -24.36
CA GLY A 2 -8.76 -20.31 -23.44
C GLY A 2 -8.77 -18.99 -24.20
N SER A 3 -9.47 -18.00 -23.68
CA SER A 3 -9.42 -16.64 -24.20
C SER A 3 -8.19 -15.95 -23.62
N TYR A 4 -7.27 -15.50 -24.48
CA TYR A 4 -6.11 -14.70 -24.11
C TYR A 4 -6.42 -13.22 -24.35
N ALA A 5 -6.29 -12.41 -23.30
CA ALA A 5 -6.40 -10.96 -23.40
C ALA A 5 -5.02 -10.35 -23.10
N HIS A 6 -4.42 -9.72 -24.11
CA HIS A 6 -3.19 -8.94 -23.97
C HIS A 6 -3.57 -7.46 -23.84
N PHE A 7 -3.08 -6.82 -22.78
CA PHE A 7 -3.21 -5.38 -22.59
C PHE A 7 -1.82 -4.75 -22.66
N SER A 8 -1.60 -3.91 -23.66
CA SER A 8 -0.39 -3.12 -23.84
C SER A 8 -0.76 -1.65 -23.98
N THR A 9 0.04 -0.75 -23.42
CA THR A 9 -0.08 0.69 -23.68
C THR A 9 1.09 1.16 -24.54
N SER A 10 0.96 2.30 -25.21
CA SER A 10 2.07 2.97 -25.90
C SER A 10 3.19 3.42 -24.95
N SER A 11 2.97 3.30 -23.64
CA SER A 11 3.92 3.65 -22.56
C SER A 11 4.37 2.42 -21.76
N GLY A 12 4.34 1.22 -22.37
CA GLY A 12 4.75 -0.04 -21.74
C GLY A 12 3.61 -0.80 -21.05
N PRO A 13 3.93 -1.92 -20.35
CA PRO A 13 2.95 -2.67 -19.58
C PRO A 13 2.40 -1.78 -18.45
N LYS A 14 1.07 -1.66 -18.38
CA LYS A 14 0.37 -0.96 -17.29
C LYS A 14 -0.57 -1.96 -16.62
N GLY A 15 -0.56 -2.00 -15.30
CA GLY A 15 -1.46 -2.86 -14.54
C GLY A 15 -2.91 -2.42 -14.69
N ILE A 16 -3.83 -3.36 -14.89
CA ILE A 16 -5.26 -3.12 -14.70
C ILE A 16 -5.54 -3.29 -13.21
N TYR A 17 -5.99 -2.22 -12.56
CA TYR A 17 -6.33 -2.25 -11.14
C TYR A 17 -7.84 -2.44 -10.99
N TYR A 18 -8.25 -3.56 -10.38
CA TYR A 18 -9.66 -3.91 -10.16
C TYR A 18 -9.88 -4.27 -8.69
N THR A 19 -10.77 -3.55 -8.01
CA THR A 19 -11.00 -3.68 -6.57
C THR A 19 -12.49 -3.88 -6.28
N VAL A 20 -12.88 -5.09 -5.89
CA VAL A 20 -14.27 -5.40 -5.50
C VAL A 20 -14.37 -5.39 -3.98
N SER A 21 -15.41 -4.74 -3.44
CA SER A 21 -15.56 -4.55 -1.99
C SER A 21 -17.03 -4.63 -1.55
N ASP A 22 -17.84 -5.42 -2.24
CA ASP A 22 -19.27 -5.58 -1.95
C ASP A 22 -19.50 -6.45 -0.70
N SER A 23 -20.52 -6.16 0.11
CA SER A 23 -20.82 -6.94 1.32
C SER A 23 -21.46 -8.30 1.00
N THR A 24 -22.12 -8.45 -0.14
CA THR A 24 -22.75 -9.71 -0.59
C THR A 24 -21.73 -10.81 -0.91
N ILE A 25 -20.46 -10.43 -1.11
CA ILE A 25 -19.36 -11.35 -1.37
C ILE A 25 -18.38 -11.44 -0.19
N LYS A 26 -18.76 -10.94 1.00
CA LYS A 26 -17.95 -10.95 2.22
C LYS A 26 -18.68 -11.67 3.35
N GLU A 27 -17.93 -12.41 4.16
CA GLU A 27 -18.42 -13.10 5.35
C GLU A 27 -17.55 -12.75 6.57
N ASN A 28 -18.05 -13.03 7.78
CA ASN A 28 -17.34 -12.79 9.05
C ASN A 28 -16.87 -11.32 9.23
N ILE A 29 -17.70 -10.36 8.83
CA ILE A 29 -17.39 -8.93 8.93
C ILE A 29 -17.35 -8.50 10.40
N ALA A 30 -16.21 -7.98 10.83
CA ALA A 30 -15.97 -7.46 12.18
C ALA A 30 -15.01 -6.26 12.13
N ASP A 31 -15.00 -5.47 13.21
CA ASP A 31 -14.03 -4.39 13.37
C ASP A 31 -12.60 -4.95 13.43
N THR A 32 -11.68 -4.30 12.71
CA THR A 32 -10.29 -4.74 12.66
C THR A 32 -9.51 -4.31 13.91
N THR A 33 -8.67 -5.21 14.42
CA THR A 33 -7.66 -4.92 15.46
C THR A 33 -6.31 -4.52 14.85
N TYR A 34 -6.26 -4.29 13.54
CA TYR A 34 -5.04 -3.92 12.83
C TYR A 34 -4.50 -2.57 13.33
N ASN A 35 -3.22 -2.53 13.72
CA ASN A 35 -2.55 -1.34 14.24
C ASN A 35 -1.92 -0.53 13.09
N ALA A 36 -2.72 0.33 12.46
CA ALA A 36 -2.30 1.04 11.27
C ALA A 36 -1.25 2.12 11.56
N THR A 37 -1.39 2.84 12.67
CA THR A 37 -0.41 3.85 13.06
C THR A 37 0.97 3.27 13.30
N SER A 38 1.08 2.06 13.86
CA SER A 38 2.38 1.37 14.01
C SER A 38 3.01 1.09 12.66
N VAL A 39 2.25 0.57 11.69
CA VAL A 39 2.80 0.26 10.36
C VAL A 39 3.23 1.53 9.64
N ILE A 40 2.35 2.53 9.54
CA ILE A 40 2.64 3.79 8.86
C ILE A 40 3.83 4.52 9.51
N LYS A 41 3.93 4.52 10.84
CA LYS A 41 5.04 5.16 11.56
C LYS A 41 6.40 4.54 11.24
N ASN A 42 6.45 3.25 10.94
CA ASN A 42 7.70 2.54 10.68
C ASN A 42 8.05 2.48 9.18
N LEU A 43 7.25 3.08 8.30
CA LEU A 43 7.60 3.21 6.88
C LEU A 43 8.83 4.10 6.72
N ARG A 44 9.78 3.65 5.89
CA ARG A 44 10.87 4.47 5.41
C ARG A 44 10.51 5.04 4.05
N PHE A 45 10.40 6.36 3.98
CA PHE A 45 10.26 7.07 2.71
C PHE A 45 11.64 7.35 2.12
N VAL A 46 11.74 7.23 0.80
CA VAL A 46 12.99 7.39 0.08
C VAL A 46 12.79 8.22 -1.16
N ASP A 47 13.80 9.01 -1.49
CA ASP A 47 13.93 9.58 -2.82
C ASP A 47 14.90 8.71 -3.60
N PHE A 48 14.55 8.34 -4.82
CA PHE A 48 15.36 7.46 -5.64
C PHE A 48 15.27 7.81 -7.12
N ASP A 49 16.30 7.39 -7.85
CA ASP A 49 16.31 7.41 -9.30
C ASP A 49 16.31 5.95 -9.77
N TYR A 50 15.56 5.65 -10.82
CA TYR A 50 15.64 4.33 -11.42
C TYR A 50 17.03 4.08 -12.02
N LYS A 51 17.49 2.83 -12.00
CA LYS A 51 18.72 2.46 -12.70
C LYS A 51 18.53 2.56 -14.20
N GLU A 52 19.59 2.90 -14.93
CA GLU A 52 19.57 3.03 -16.39
C GLU A 52 19.11 1.75 -17.09
N ASP A 53 19.46 0.58 -16.55
CA ASP A 53 19.11 -0.74 -17.07
C ASP A 53 17.78 -1.32 -16.54
N SER A 54 17.02 -0.55 -15.74
CA SER A 54 15.79 -1.04 -15.10
C SER A 54 14.57 -1.09 -16.02
N GLY A 55 14.62 -0.43 -17.18
CA GLY A 55 13.47 -0.27 -18.10
C GLY A 55 12.45 0.79 -17.66
N PHE A 56 12.73 1.53 -16.59
CA PHE A 56 11.94 2.68 -16.13
C PHE A 56 12.63 4.01 -16.47
N ASP A 57 11.88 5.12 -16.45
CA ASP A 57 12.43 6.46 -16.64
C ASP A 57 13.43 6.78 -15.51
N ASN A 58 14.70 6.98 -15.86
CA ASN A 58 15.77 7.39 -14.95
C ASN A 58 16.13 8.87 -15.07
N THR A 59 15.41 9.64 -15.90
CA THR A 59 15.66 11.08 -16.08
C THR A 59 14.89 11.93 -15.05
N THR A 60 13.88 11.34 -14.42
CA THR A 60 13.07 11.95 -13.38
C THR A 60 13.37 11.30 -12.03
N ARG A 61 13.61 12.13 -11.01
CA ARG A 61 13.78 11.69 -9.63
C ARG A 61 12.42 11.44 -8.98
N GLU A 62 12.24 10.27 -8.39
CA GLU A 62 11.09 10.00 -7.52
C GLU A 62 11.35 10.62 -6.15
N THR A 63 10.35 11.34 -5.65
CA THR A 63 10.41 12.01 -4.34
C THR A 63 9.30 11.47 -3.46
N CYS A 64 9.61 11.12 -2.22
CA CYS A 64 8.66 10.46 -1.30
C CYS A 64 8.13 9.11 -1.83
N GLY A 65 9.04 8.28 -2.33
CA GLY A 65 8.76 6.88 -2.68
C GLY A 65 8.97 5.91 -1.53
N VAL A 66 8.83 4.62 -1.82
CA VAL A 66 9.00 3.52 -0.86
C VAL A 66 9.72 2.32 -1.52
N ILE A 67 10.36 1.48 -0.71
CA ILE A 67 10.96 0.22 -1.17
C ILE A 67 10.03 -0.94 -0.78
N ALA A 68 9.55 -1.70 -1.77
CA ALA A 68 8.59 -2.79 -1.54
C ALA A 68 9.08 -3.81 -0.50
N GLN A 69 10.34 -4.23 -0.59
CA GLN A 69 10.93 -5.20 0.32
C GLN A 69 11.02 -4.69 1.77
N GLU A 70 11.12 -3.38 1.99
CA GLU A 70 11.15 -2.81 3.34
C GLU A 70 9.76 -2.78 3.97
N ILE A 71 8.73 -2.54 3.15
CA ILE A 71 7.33 -2.58 3.60
C ILE A 71 6.89 -4.02 3.85
N GLU A 72 7.33 -4.96 3.02
CA GLU A 72 7.03 -6.39 3.16
C GLU A 72 7.49 -6.95 4.53
N VAL A 73 8.56 -6.40 5.12
CA VAL A 73 9.02 -6.75 6.48
C VAL A 73 8.05 -6.26 7.57
N LEU A 74 7.29 -5.19 7.31
CA LEU A 74 6.31 -4.62 8.25
C LEU A 74 4.95 -5.31 8.15
N ASP A 75 4.49 -5.57 6.93
CA ASP A 75 3.26 -6.32 6.60
C ASP A 75 3.38 -6.84 5.16
N ASP A 76 3.44 -8.16 5.00
CA ASP A 76 3.60 -8.84 3.71
C ASP A 76 2.40 -8.61 2.76
N GLY A 77 1.24 -8.26 3.30
CA GLY A 77 0.04 -7.92 2.56
C GLY A 77 0.09 -6.58 1.82
N PHE A 78 1.19 -5.82 1.92
CA PHE A 78 1.41 -4.62 1.12
C PHE A 78 2.04 -4.90 -0.24
N THR A 79 2.56 -6.10 -0.45
CA THR A 79 3.30 -6.40 -1.67
C THR A 79 2.72 -7.58 -2.41
N PHE A 80 2.93 -7.59 -3.72
CA PHE A 80 2.72 -8.78 -4.53
C PHE A 80 3.88 -8.93 -5.51
N LYS A 81 4.21 -10.18 -5.83
CA LYS A 81 5.12 -10.53 -6.90
C LYS A 81 4.32 -11.25 -7.99
N PRO A 82 4.25 -10.72 -9.22
CA PRO A 82 3.63 -11.45 -10.31
C PRO A 82 4.44 -12.71 -10.57
N LYS A 83 3.75 -13.82 -10.80
CA LYS A 83 4.36 -15.10 -11.17
C LYS A 83 4.05 -15.36 -12.64
N ASP A 84 5.05 -15.75 -13.42
CA ASP A 84 4.83 -16.16 -14.80
C ASP A 84 3.94 -17.42 -14.81
N PRO A 85 2.82 -17.43 -15.56
CA PRO A 85 1.88 -18.54 -15.53
C PRO A 85 2.37 -19.81 -16.24
N ILE A 86 3.48 -19.74 -16.99
CA ILE A 86 4.08 -20.85 -17.74
C ILE A 86 5.37 -21.30 -17.07
N THR A 87 6.30 -20.38 -16.83
CA THR A 87 7.64 -20.71 -16.29
C THR A 87 7.65 -20.79 -14.77
N GLU A 88 6.61 -20.27 -14.11
CA GLU A 88 6.52 -20.16 -12.65
C GLU A 88 7.58 -19.25 -12.00
N GLU A 89 8.30 -18.46 -12.79
CA GLU A 89 9.30 -17.52 -12.27
C GLU A 89 8.61 -16.33 -11.58
N GLU A 90 9.16 -15.91 -10.44
CA GLU A 90 8.72 -14.69 -9.74
C GLU A 90 9.30 -13.45 -10.42
N GLY A 91 8.44 -12.45 -10.63
CA GLY A 91 8.83 -11.11 -11.07
C GLY A 91 9.31 -10.21 -9.93
N ILE A 92 9.43 -8.92 -10.24
CA ILE A 92 9.82 -7.90 -9.26
C ILE A 92 8.69 -7.62 -8.25
N SER A 93 9.03 -7.23 -7.02
CA SER A 93 8.02 -6.87 -6.01
C SER A 93 7.30 -5.57 -6.39
N HIS A 94 5.98 -5.57 -6.26
CA HIS A 94 5.12 -4.40 -6.45
C HIS A 94 4.41 -4.05 -5.14
N ILE A 95 4.13 -2.77 -4.93
CA ILE A 95 3.20 -2.31 -3.89
C ILE A 95 1.76 -2.61 -4.31
N ILE A 96 0.91 -2.99 -3.36
CA ILE A 96 -0.56 -3.06 -3.48
C ILE A 96 -1.13 -1.69 -3.06
N PRO A 97 -1.49 -0.80 -4.01
CA PRO A 97 -1.87 0.58 -3.69
C PRO A 97 -3.11 0.67 -2.79
N LEU A 98 -4.11 -0.21 -2.97
CA LEU A 98 -5.33 -0.20 -2.14
C LEU A 98 -5.01 -0.51 -0.68
N LYS A 99 -4.12 -1.47 -0.41
CA LYS A 99 -3.68 -1.78 0.96
C LYS A 99 -3.00 -0.54 1.57
N PHE A 100 -2.12 0.11 0.81
CA PHE A 100 -1.46 1.34 1.26
C PHE A 100 -2.46 2.45 1.60
N ILE A 101 -3.46 2.67 0.74
CA ILE A 101 -4.53 3.66 0.95
C ILE A 101 -5.39 3.33 2.17
N THR A 102 -5.86 2.08 2.29
CA THR A 102 -6.76 1.66 3.38
C THR A 102 -6.07 1.68 4.74
N VAL A 103 -4.81 1.23 4.82
CA VAL A 103 -4.02 1.32 6.05
C VAL A 103 -3.71 2.78 6.40
N SER A 104 -3.39 3.62 5.41
CA SER A 104 -3.20 5.06 5.66
C SER A 104 -4.46 5.72 6.23
N ALA A 105 -5.64 5.41 5.66
CA ALA A 105 -6.92 5.92 6.15
C ALA A 105 -7.22 5.44 7.58
N LYS A 106 -6.95 4.17 7.90
CA LYS A 106 -7.09 3.63 9.26
C LYS A 106 -6.12 4.29 10.25
N ALA A 107 -4.89 4.58 9.83
CA ALA A 107 -3.93 5.29 10.66
C ALA A 107 -4.40 6.72 10.97
N ILE A 108 -4.97 7.43 9.98
CA ILE A 108 -5.59 8.75 10.19
C ILE A 108 -6.76 8.64 11.17
N GLN A 109 -7.64 7.63 11.03
CA GLN A 109 -8.74 7.39 11.99
C GLN A 109 -8.21 7.19 13.42
N GLU A 110 -7.20 6.35 13.61
CA GLU A 110 -6.58 6.11 14.92
C GLU A 110 -5.95 7.40 15.51
N LEU A 111 -5.31 8.22 14.67
CA LEU A 111 -4.75 9.50 15.09
C LEU A 111 -5.81 10.50 15.51
N ILE A 112 -6.94 10.59 14.78
CA ILE A 112 -8.07 11.45 15.13
C ILE A 112 -8.59 11.09 16.53
N THR A 113 -8.90 9.82 16.78
CA THR A 113 -9.37 9.37 18.10
C THR A 113 -8.38 9.68 19.22
N LYS A 114 -7.08 9.54 18.94
CA LYS A 114 -6.02 9.89 19.89
C LYS A 114 -5.98 11.39 20.17
N VAL A 115 -6.14 12.24 19.15
CA VAL A 115 -6.20 13.70 19.29
C VAL A 115 -7.39 14.11 20.15
N GLU A 116 -8.60 13.63 19.83
CA GLU A 116 -9.82 13.94 20.61
C GLU A 116 -9.67 13.56 22.10
N THR A 117 -9.05 12.40 22.35
CA THR A 117 -8.74 11.94 23.72
C THR A 117 -7.75 12.87 24.42
N LEU A 118 -6.72 13.33 23.72
CA LEU A 118 -5.71 14.24 24.27
C LEU A 118 -6.29 15.63 24.53
N GLU A 119 -7.08 16.18 23.62
CA GLU A 119 -7.76 17.46 23.78
C GLU A 119 -8.67 17.46 25.02
N THR A 120 -9.44 16.38 25.22
CA THR A 120 -10.27 16.22 26.43
C THR A 120 -9.44 16.22 27.71
N LYS A 121 -8.30 15.53 27.71
CA LYS A 121 -7.39 15.49 28.87
C LYS A 121 -6.75 16.84 29.15
N VAL A 122 -6.33 17.56 28.10
CA VAL A 122 -5.75 18.90 28.21
C VAL A 122 -6.78 19.85 28.80
N ALA A 123 -8.02 19.87 28.30
CA ALA A 123 -9.08 20.71 28.85
C ALA A 123 -9.36 20.44 30.34
N ALA A 124 -9.34 19.17 30.75
CA ALA A 124 -9.51 18.80 32.16
C ALA A 124 -8.34 19.26 33.04
N LEU A 125 -7.11 19.24 32.53
CA LEU A 125 -5.93 19.74 33.23
C LEU A 125 -5.89 21.27 33.31
N GLU A 126 -6.34 21.96 32.27
CA GLU A 126 -6.38 23.43 32.22
C GLU A 126 -7.51 24.03 33.08
N ALA A 127 -8.51 23.23 33.46
CA ALA A 127 -9.62 23.66 34.31
C ALA A 127 -9.35 23.55 35.82
N GLY A 128 -8.23 22.92 36.22
CA GLY A 128 -7.82 22.73 37.62
C GLY A 128 -6.69 23.68 38.03
#